data_AF-A0A433DEG7-F1
#
_entry.id   AF-A0A433DEG7-F1
#
_cell.length_a   1.000
_cell.length_b   1.000
_cell.length_c   1.000
_cell.angle_alpha   90.00
_cell.angle_beta   90.00
_cell.angle_gamma   90.00
#
_symmetry.space_group_name_H-M   'P 1'
#
loop_
_entity.id
_entity.type
_entity.pdbx_description
1 polymer ?
#
loop_
_entity_poly.entity_id
_entity_poly.type
_entity_poly.pdbx_seq_one_letter_code
_entity_poly.pdbx_strand_id
1 'polypeptide(L)'
;MACDCSTCNTLKKRKLIQLPDHSGKSSLILQLCQLGLAAVDRHFFNFSTRPSNFAMSPMGVYRDWLMTGRAYSTQKPPELHDHDDSAMFPAILWAFSFETNCQLLVSDSEEGQSYQFQWRPDNAESVAGRFLVLAYLWARPTNGKLIDLGNRDAEQRRRLDNLPTLDETELMRRLVQVQLSGFRFLYNVEWEPARSGRTGKAELVFVSRTGVFAVVVVEQSDSSAGETAESRRRERRRELEQRARKLRENFAGQHLEAAAIVAFTCTCTDGAKLKVTPVGANDRVVACVVEKVEQKIDGGQWSRAAATATGGQMSNRNALPAVPAVLIASALVYGYLVRK
;
A
#
# COMPACT_ATOMS: atom_id res chain seq x y z
N MET A 1 28.65 5.99 5.20
CA MET A 1 29.66 5.00 5.69
C MET A 1 29.09 3.60 5.86
N ALA A 2 29.56 2.65 5.06
CA ALA A 2 29.44 1.23 5.38
C ALA A 2 30.37 0.93 6.56
N CYS A 3 29.81 0.77 7.76
CA CYS A 3 30.57 0.22 8.87
C CYS A 3 30.98 -1.21 8.51
N ASP A 4 32.28 -1.48 8.49
CA ASP A 4 32.87 -2.79 8.16
C ASP A 4 33.09 -3.66 9.40
N CYS A 5 32.47 -3.31 10.53
CA CYS A 5 32.54 -4.15 11.72
C CYS A 5 31.89 -5.53 11.46
N SER A 6 32.34 -6.52 12.22
CA SER A 6 31.85 -7.90 12.12
C SER A 6 30.33 -8.00 12.27
N THR A 7 29.74 -7.19 13.14
CA THR A 7 28.28 -7.11 13.35
C THR A 7 27.55 -6.64 12.09
N CYS A 8 27.97 -5.53 11.49
CA CYS A 8 27.38 -5.00 10.26
C CYS A 8 27.49 -5.99 9.09
N ASN A 9 28.65 -6.63 8.93
CA ASN A 9 28.87 -7.62 7.87
C ASN A 9 28.07 -8.90 8.07
N THR A 10 27.79 -9.27 9.32
CA THR A 10 26.91 -10.41 9.64
C THR A 10 25.46 -10.08 9.37
N LEU A 11 24.99 -8.90 9.79
CA LEU A 11 23.59 -8.48 9.64
C LEU A 11 23.21 -8.25 8.16
N LYS A 12 24.10 -7.67 7.33
CA LYS A 12 23.83 -7.44 5.90
C LYS A 12 23.58 -8.72 5.08
N LYS A 13 23.98 -9.89 5.59
CA LYS A 13 23.76 -11.19 4.93
C LYS A 13 22.43 -11.85 5.30
N ARG A 14 21.66 -11.26 6.22
CA ARG A 14 20.41 -11.82 6.73
C ARG A 14 19.21 -11.29 5.95
N LYS A 15 18.15 -12.12 5.88
CA LYS A 15 16.80 -11.70 5.44
C LYS A 15 16.16 -10.78 6.47
N LEU A 16 15.16 -9.98 6.08
CA LEU A 16 14.44 -9.05 6.96
C LEU A 16 13.89 -9.75 8.20
N ILE A 17 13.32 -10.95 8.03
CA ILE A 17 12.76 -11.74 9.14
C ILE A 17 13.82 -12.33 10.08
N GLN A 18 15.08 -12.42 9.64
CA GLN A 18 16.21 -12.97 10.41
C GLN A 18 16.99 -11.88 11.16
N LEU A 19 16.71 -10.61 10.88
CA LEU A 19 17.26 -9.50 11.63
C LEU A 19 16.65 -9.47 13.04
N PRO A 20 17.40 -9.04 14.07
CA PRO A 20 16.87 -8.82 15.41
C PRO A 20 15.57 -8.00 15.42
N ASP A 21 14.76 -8.18 16.46
CA ASP A 21 13.59 -7.33 16.69
C ASP A 21 14.02 -5.95 17.16
N HIS A 22 13.41 -4.91 16.60
CA HIS A 22 13.71 -3.51 16.90
C HIS A 22 12.44 -2.67 16.72
N SER A 23 12.24 -1.67 17.59
CA SER A 23 11.01 -0.86 17.67
C SER A 23 10.65 -0.14 16.36
N GLY A 24 11.64 0.36 15.62
CA GLY A 24 11.47 1.05 14.33
C GLY A 24 11.40 0.16 13.08
N LYS A 25 11.64 -1.15 13.20
CA LYS A 25 11.86 -2.05 12.05
C LYS A 25 10.63 -2.18 11.16
N SER A 26 9.48 -2.55 11.73
CA SER A 26 8.24 -2.73 10.96
C SER A 26 7.77 -1.44 10.33
N SER A 27 7.82 -0.34 11.09
CA SER A 27 7.46 1.01 10.63
C SER A 27 8.30 1.42 9.42
N LEU A 28 9.63 1.26 9.49
CA LEU A 28 10.52 1.60 8.37
C LEU A 28 10.22 0.75 7.14
N ILE A 29 10.05 -0.57 7.30
CA ILE A 29 9.75 -1.46 6.17
C ILE A 29 8.43 -1.07 5.48
N LEU A 30 7.40 -0.74 6.26
CA LEU A 30 6.11 -0.28 5.72
C LEU A 30 6.26 1.02 4.92
N GLN A 31 6.97 2.01 5.47
CA GLN A 31 7.23 3.26 4.76
C GLN A 31 7.99 3.04 3.46
N LEU A 32 9.03 2.20 3.47
CA LEU A 32 9.79 1.88 2.26
C LEU A 32 8.90 1.20 1.20
N CYS A 33 7.99 0.31 1.62
CA CYS A 33 7.01 -0.28 0.71
C CYS A 33 6.06 0.77 0.13
N GLN A 34 5.54 1.68 0.96
CA GLN A 34 4.64 2.75 0.52
C GLN A 34 5.33 3.69 -0.48
N LEU A 35 6.57 4.10 -0.19
CA LEU A 35 7.39 4.92 -1.10
C LEU A 35 7.65 4.20 -2.42
N GLY A 36 8.02 2.92 -2.34
CA GLY A 36 8.23 2.06 -3.49
C GLY A 36 6.99 1.93 -4.36
N LEU A 37 5.83 1.67 -3.76
CA LEU A 37 4.53 1.53 -4.45
C LEU A 37 4.04 2.83 -5.09
N ALA A 38 4.40 3.98 -4.52
CA ALA A 38 4.02 5.27 -5.04
C ALA A 38 4.95 5.77 -6.17
N ALA A 39 6.09 5.10 -6.39
CA ALA A 39 7.10 5.46 -7.39
C ALA A 39 7.42 4.33 -8.37
N VAL A 40 6.58 3.29 -8.46
CA VAL A 40 6.83 2.08 -9.27
C VAL A 40 7.10 2.43 -10.74
N ASP A 41 6.33 3.38 -11.27
CA ASP A 41 6.43 3.88 -12.65
C ASP A 41 7.61 4.81 -12.90
N ARG A 42 8.23 5.37 -11.85
CA ARG A 42 9.45 6.17 -11.93
C ARG A 42 10.71 5.31 -11.90
N HIS A 43 10.57 4.06 -11.49
CA HIS A 43 11.64 3.06 -11.41
C HIS A 43 12.71 3.33 -10.34
N PHE A 44 12.49 4.34 -9.51
CA PHE A 44 13.30 4.62 -8.34
C PHE A 44 12.52 5.44 -7.31
N PHE A 45 12.97 5.40 -6.06
CA PHE A 45 12.60 6.39 -5.05
C PHE A 45 13.79 6.73 -4.16
N ASN A 46 13.77 7.94 -3.62
CA ASN A 46 14.79 8.44 -2.72
C ASN A 46 14.16 8.71 -1.36
N PHE A 47 14.91 8.46 -0.28
CA PHE A 47 14.57 8.98 1.04
C PHE A 47 15.82 9.44 1.78
N SER A 48 15.68 10.53 2.52
CA SER A 48 16.71 11.15 3.34
C SER A 48 16.28 11.05 4.79
N THR A 49 17.04 10.30 5.58
CA THR A 49 16.79 10.13 7.00
C THR A 49 18.10 9.82 7.69
N ARG A 50 18.36 10.51 8.81
CA ARG A 50 19.51 10.20 9.65
C ARG A 50 19.25 8.86 10.35
N PRO A 51 20.24 7.96 10.48
CA PRO A 51 20.09 6.74 11.26
C PRO A 51 19.60 7.00 12.70
N SER A 52 19.93 8.16 13.27
CA SER A 52 19.39 8.63 14.57
C SER A 52 17.86 8.78 14.62
N ASN A 53 17.17 8.79 13.48
CA ASN A 53 15.71 8.89 13.41
C ASN A 53 15.06 7.50 13.27
N PHE A 54 15.85 6.43 13.24
CA PHE A 54 15.37 5.06 13.04
C PHE A 54 14.38 4.60 14.13
N ALA A 55 14.49 5.15 15.34
CA ALA A 55 13.57 4.91 16.46
C ALA A 55 12.39 5.90 16.51
N MET A 56 12.28 6.86 15.59
CA MET A 56 11.23 7.88 15.60
C MET A 56 9.94 7.42 14.89
N SER A 57 8.82 8.01 15.32
CA SER A 57 7.46 7.62 14.93
C SER A 57 7.19 7.65 13.40
N PRO A 58 6.44 6.67 12.86
CA PRO A 58 6.10 6.54 11.44
C PRO A 58 5.44 7.76 10.77
N MET A 59 4.82 8.64 11.55
CA MET A 59 3.93 9.69 11.05
C MET A 59 4.67 10.86 10.38
N GLY A 60 5.93 11.11 10.73
CA GLY A 60 6.67 12.29 10.24
C GLY A 60 7.12 12.16 8.79
N VAL A 61 7.78 11.05 8.45
CA VAL A 61 8.44 10.86 7.14
C VAL A 61 7.43 10.71 6.00
N TYR A 62 6.31 10.04 6.25
CA TYR A 62 5.29 9.77 5.22
C TYR A 62 4.47 11.03 4.85
N ARG A 63 4.14 11.87 5.84
CA ARG A 63 3.39 13.12 5.63
C ARG A 63 4.16 14.12 4.77
N ASP A 64 5.46 14.26 5.01
CA ASP A 64 6.29 15.24 4.30
C ASP A 64 6.56 14.83 2.85
N TRP A 65 6.70 13.52 2.58
CA TRP A 65 6.81 13.00 1.22
C TRP A 65 5.51 13.19 0.41
N LEU A 66 4.35 12.86 0.98
CA LEU A 66 3.06 13.02 0.29
C LEU A 66 2.77 14.48 -0.08
N MET A 67 3.19 15.44 0.75
CA MET A 67 2.91 16.87 0.54
C MET A 67 3.90 17.56 -0.40
N THR A 68 5.15 17.11 -0.48
CA THR A 68 6.22 17.85 -1.17
C THR A 68 6.98 17.05 -2.24
N GLY A 69 6.70 15.75 -2.36
CA GLY A 69 7.48 14.84 -3.20
C GLY A 69 8.93 14.64 -2.71
N ARG A 70 9.28 15.17 -1.53
CA ARG A 70 10.59 15.07 -0.88
C ARG A 70 10.41 14.63 0.57
N ALA A 71 11.19 13.67 1.03
CA ALA A 71 11.22 13.30 2.45
C ALA A 71 12.15 14.26 3.20
N TYR A 72 11.63 15.33 3.78
CA TYR A 72 12.35 16.15 4.75
C TYR A 72 11.77 15.89 6.13
N SER A 73 12.56 15.36 7.07
CA SER A 73 12.27 15.47 8.51
C SER A 73 13.37 16.28 9.16
N THR A 74 13.03 17.48 9.64
CA THR A 74 13.92 18.41 10.36
C THR A 74 13.72 18.37 11.87
N GLN A 75 12.98 17.39 12.41
CA GLN A 75 12.86 17.24 13.85
C GLN A 75 14.18 16.74 14.45
N LYS A 76 14.72 17.51 15.40
CA LYS A 76 15.93 17.16 16.15
C LYS A 76 15.63 15.91 17.00
N PRO A 77 16.25 14.76 16.72
CA PRO A 77 15.98 13.51 17.45
C PRO A 77 16.60 13.55 18.85
N PRO A 78 16.16 12.67 19.78
CA PRO A 78 16.94 12.34 20.97
C PRO A 78 18.30 11.76 20.55
N GLU A 79 19.35 12.07 21.31
CA GLU A 79 20.68 11.51 21.10
C GLU A 79 20.65 9.99 21.33
N LEU A 80 20.95 9.21 20.28
CA LEU A 80 21.09 7.75 20.34
C LEU A 80 22.53 7.41 20.71
N HIS A 81 22.70 6.75 21.86
CA HIS A 81 24.00 6.33 22.39
C HIS A 81 24.30 4.83 22.24
N ASP A 82 23.41 4.02 21.64
CA ASP A 82 23.64 2.58 21.52
C ASP A 82 24.21 2.16 20.15
N HIS A 83 25.36 1.51 20.18
CA HIS A 83 26.10 1.04 19.00
C HIS A 83 25.32 0.02 18.12
N ASP A 84 24.35 -0.69 18.69
CA ASP A 84 23.56 -1.72 18.00
C ASP A 84 22.50 -1.13 17.05
N ASP A 85 21.88 0.00 17.41
CA ASP A 85 20.86 0.67 16.59
C ASP A 85 21.44 1.26 15.31
N SER A 86 22.71 1.70 15.38
CA SER A 86 23.48 2.21 14.23
C SER A 86 23.75 1.13 13.17
N ALA A 87 23.92 -0.13 13.58
CA ALA A 87 24.13 -1.26 12.66
C ALA A 87 22.83 -1.82 12.07
N MET A 88 21.72 -1.74 12.83
CA MET A 88 20.42 -2.28 12.44
C MET A 88 19.79 -1.51 11.28
N PHE A 89 19.83 -0.18 11.30
CA PHE A 89 19.27 0.65 10.23
C PHE A 89 19.82 0.29 8.83
N PRO A 90 21.14 0.32 8.57
CA PRO A 90 21.67 -0.04 7.26
C PRO A 90 21.44 -1.52 6.92
N ALA A 91 21.44 -2.42 7.91
CA ALA A 91 21.13 -3.83 7.67
C ALA A 91 19.70 -4.03 7.15
N ILE A 92 18.72 -3.29 7.67
CA ILE A 92 17.33 -3.32 7.18
C ILE A 92 17.27 -2.82 5.74
N LEU A 93 17.96 -1.72 5.41
CA LEU A 93 17.94 -1.19 4.04
C LEU A 93 18.54 -2.17 3.02
N TRP A 94 19.64 -2.84 3.38
CA TRP A 94 20.28 -3.86 2.55
C TRP A 94 19.41 -5.11 2.41
N ALA A 95 18.83 -5.60 3.51
CA ALA A 95 17.93 -6.75 3.46
C ALA A 95 16.67 -6.42 2.64
N PHE A 96 16.13 -5.20 2.78
CA PHE A 96 15.00 -4.72 1.99
C PHE A 96 15.33 -4.63 0.51
N SER A 97 16.47 -4.05 0.13
CA SER A 97 16.89 -3.95 -1.27
C SER A 97 17.02 -5.34 -1.91
N PHE A 98 17.62 -6.30 -1.18
CA PHE A 98 17.76 -7.67 -1.62
C PHE A 98 16.39 -8.37 -1.80
N GLU A 99 15.50 -8.28 -0.82
CA GLU A 99 14.19 -8.93 -0.88
C GLU A 99 13.26 -8.33 -1.95
N THR A 100 13.40 -7.05 -2.22
CA THR A 100 12.62 -6.33 -3.24
C THR A 100 13.24 -6.39 -4.63
N ASN A 101 14.46 -6.92 -4.75
CA ASN A 101 15.24 -6.94 -5.98
C ASN A 101 15.50 -5.52 -6.53
N CYS A 102 15.72 -4.58 -5.62
CA CYS A 102 16.11 -3.20 -5.89
C CYS A 102 17.61 -3.06 -5.69
N GLN A 103 18.25 -2.21 -6.51
CA GLN A 103 19.59 -1.73 -6.24
C GLN A 103 19.51 -0.57 -5.26
N LEU A 104 20.31 -0.63 -4.19
CA LEU A 104 20.45 0.44 -3.20
C LEU A 104 21.71 1.25 -3.51
N LEU A 105 21.52 2.55 -3.77
CA LEU A 105 22.59 3.54 -3.88
C LEU A 105 22.57 4.42 -2.63
N VAL A 106 23.74 4.70 -2.07
CA VAL A 106 23.91 5.50 -0.86
C VAL A 106 24.85 6.65 -1.19
N SER A 107 24.39 7.88 -0.94
CA SER A 107 25.18 9.09 -1.16
C SER A 107 25.24 9.90 0.13
N ASP A 108 26.46 10.28 0.53
CA ASP A 108 26.71 11.13 1.70
C ASP A 108 26.67 12.62 1.27
N SER A 109 25.99 13.48 2.04
CA SER A 109 26.00 14.94 1.88
C SER A 109 26.17 15.65 3.23
N GLU A 110 26.46 16.96 3.21
CA GLU A 110 26.57 17.79 4.43
C GLU A 110 25.26 17.80 5.25
N GLU A 111 24.10 17.60 4.60
CA GLU A 111 22.79 17.58 5.24
C GLU A 111 22.42 16.20 5.83
N GLY A 112 23.06 15.13 5.36
CA GLY A 112 22.89 13.76 5.83
C GLY A 112 23.09 12.70 4.74
N GLN A 113 22.73 11.45 5.05
CA GLN A 113 22.73 10.36 4.08
C GLN A 113 21.44 10.34 3.27
N SER A 114 21.60 10.17 1.96
CA SER A 114 20.51 9.89 1.03
C SER A 114 20.60 8.47 0.52
N TYR A 115 19.43 7.83 0.45
CA TYR A 115 19.30 6.43 0.04
C TYR A 115 18.34 6.37 -1.14
N GLN A 116 18.80 5.75 -2.22
CA GLN A 116 18.04 5.58 -3.45
C GLN A 116 17.86 4.10 -3.74
N PHE A 117 16.60 3.66 -3.86
CA PHE A 117 16.26 2.35 -4.39
C PHE A 117 15.89 2.49 -5.86
N GLN A 118 16.52 1.70 -6.72
CA GLN A 118 16.25 1.70 -8.16
C GLN A 118 16.04 0.30 -8.70
N TRP A 119 15.21 0.15 -9.72
CA TRP A 119 14.99 -1.11 -10.42
C TRP A 119 14.87 -0.89 -11.93
N ARG A 120 14.97 -1.98 -12.70
CA ARG A 120 14.77 -1.91 -14.16
C ARG A 120 13.29 -1.70 -14.48
N PRO A 121 12.95 -0.93 -15.54
CA PRO A 121 11.56 -0.75 -15.96
C PRO A 121 10.78 -2.06 -16.12
N ASP A 122 11.40 -3.07 -16.74
CA ASP A 122 10.80 -4.40 -16.97
C ASP A 122 10.46 -5.15 -15.67
N ASN A 123 11.07 -4.76 -14.55
CA ASN A 123 10.85 -5.38 -13.25
C ASN A 123 9.75 -4.68 -12.43
N ALA A 124 9.14 -3.59 -12.93
CA ALA A 124 8.21 -2.76 -12.18
C ALA A 124 7.10 -3.57 -11.48
N GLU A 125 6.41 -4.45 -12.20
CA GLU A 125 5.35 -5.30 -11.62
C GLU A 125 5.89 -6.29 -10.57
N SER A 126 7.05 -6.89 -10.83
CA SER A 126 7.67 -7.86 -9.91
C SER A 126 8.09 -7.18 -8.60
N VAL A 127 8.67 -5.99 -8.70
CA VAL A 127 9.10 -5.16 -7.57
C VAL A 127 7.89 -4.66 -6.78
N ALA A 128 6.85 -4.14 -7.44
CA ALA A 128 5.60 -3.77 -6.77
C ALA A 128 4.97 -4.96 -6.03
N GLY A 129 5.02 -6.16 -6.62
CA GLY A 129 4.54 -7.37 -5.98
C GLY A 129 5.27 -7.67 -4.69
N ARG A 130 6.60 -7.51 -4.68
CA ARG A 130 7.43 -7.67 -3.49
C ARG A 130 7.13 -6.61 -2.43
N PHE A 131 6.95 -5.35 -2.81
CA PHE A 131 6.52 -4.30 -1.88
C PHE A 131 5.17 -4.62 -1.24
N LEU A 132 4.16 -5.08 -2.00
CA LEU A 132 2.86 -5.45 -1.44
C LEU A 132 2.94 -6.64 -0.49
N VAL A 133 3.72 -7.66 -0.85
CA VAL A 133 3.96 -8.83 0.03
C VAL A 133 4.60 -8.38 1.34
N LEU A 134 5.65 -7.56 1.26
CA LEU A 134 6.33 -7.05 2.45
C LEU A 134 5.42 -6.15 3.27
N ALA A 135 4.68 -5.24 2.64
CA ALA A 135 3.71 -4.41 3.34
C ALA A 135 2.70 -5.26 4.11
N TYR A 136 2.15 -6.31 3.49
CA TYR A 136 1.22 -7.23 4.12
C TYR A 136 1.84 -7.99 5.31
N LEU A 137 3.07 -8.50 5.16
CA LEU A 137 3.76 -9.24 6.23
C LEU A 137 4.11 -8.35 7.43
N TRP A 138 4.47 -7.10 7.17
CA TRP A 138 4.98 -6.17 8.18
C TRP A 138 3.93 -5.18 8.71
N ALA A 139 2.67 -5.26 8.25
CA ALA A 139 1.55 -4.39 8.66
C ALA A 139 1.07 -4.58 10.11
N ARG A 140 1.70 -5.43 10.93
CA ARG A 140 1.33 -5.65 12.35
C ARG A 140 2.16 -4.82 13.33
N PRO A 141 1.59 -4.34 14.46
CA PRO A 141 0.28 -3.74 14.69
C PRO A 141 0.50 -2.27 15.09
N THR A 142 0.65 -1.36 14.14
CA THR A 142 0.93 0.05 14.46
C THR A 142 -0.28 0.81 15.00
N ASN A 143 -1.51 0.29 14.88
CA ASN A 143 -2.70 0.89 15.47
C ASN A 143 -3.75 -0.17 15.81
N GLY A 144 -4.04 -0.36 17.10
CA GLY A 144 -4.94 -1.39 17.65
C GLY A 144 -6.44 -1.28 17.30
N LYS A 145 -6.80 -0.74 16.12
CA LYS A 145 -8.15 -0.82 15.56
C LYS A 145 -8.12 -1.72 14.34
N LEU A 146 -8.32 -3.01 14.58
CA LEU A 146 -8.58 -3.96 13.52
C LEU A 146 -9.90 -3.55 12.84
N ILE A 147 -9.85 -3.05 11.61
CA ILE A 147 -11.06 -2.87 10.82
C ILE A 147 -11.43 -4.24 10.26
N ASP A 148 -12.56 -4.77 10.72
CA ASP A 148 -13.15 -5.96 10.11
C ASP A 148 -13.67 -5.58 8.72
N LEU A 149 -12.88 -5.90 7.70
CA LEU A 149 -13.20 -5.62 6.30
C LEU A 149 -14.48 -6.32 5.84
N GLY A 150 -14.83 -7.48 6.42
CA GLY A 150 -16.06 -8.19 6.10
C GLY A 150 -17.29 -7.47 6.64
N ASN A 151 -17.25 -7.05 7.90
CA ASN A 151 -18.33 -6.25 8.48
C ASN A 151 -18.48 -4.89 7.78
N ARG A 152 -17.35 -4.24 7.46
CA ARG A 152 -17.35 -2.97 6.73
C ARG A 152 -17.95 -3.12 5.33
N ASP A 153 -17.55 -4.16 4.58
CA ASP A 153 -18.11 -4.48 3.27
C ASP A 153 -19.62 -4.70 3.33
N ALA A 154 -20.09 -5.51 4.28
CA ALA A 154 -21.51 -5.78 4.45
C ALA A 154 -22.32 -4.52 4.82
N GLU A 155 -21.77 -3.64 5.66
CA GLU A 155 -22.37 -2.35 6.02
C GLU A 155 -22.49 -1.44 4.80
N GLN A 156 -21.41 -1.27 4.03
CA GLN A 156 -21.39 -0.36 2.90
C GLN A 156 -22.24 -0.86 1.73
N ARG A 157 -22.30 -2.17 1.49
CA ARG A 157 -23.22 -2.75 0.49
C ARG A 157 -24.67 -2.48 0.86
N ARG A 158 -25.06 -2.70 2.12
CA ARG A 158 -26.41 -2.35 2.61
C ARG A 158 -26.70 -0.85 2.46
N ARG A 159 -25.72 0.02 2.72
CA ARG A 159 -25.89 1.47 2.51
C ARG A 159 -26.14 1.78 1.03
N LEU A 160 -25.39 1.19 0.11
CA LEU A 160 -25.57 1.37 -1.34
C LEU A 160 -26.94 0.88 -1.82
N ASP A 161 -27.42 -0.25 -1.31
CA ASP A 161 -28.74 -0.79 -1.67
C ASP A 161 -29.87 0.14 -1.25
N ASN A 162 -29.70 0.88 -0.14
CA ASN A 162 -30.67 1.83 0.40
C ASN A 162 -30.59 3.25 -0.21
N LEU A 163 -29.61 3.53 -1.08
CA LEU A 163 -29.54 4.83 -1.76
C LEU A 163 -30.69 4.98 -2.78
N PRO A 164 -31.19 6.22 -3.01
CA PRO A 164 -32.21 6.46 -4.02
C PRO A 164 -31.71 6.00 -5.40
N THR A 165 -32.60 5.42 -6.21
CA THR A 165 -32.26 4.96 -7.56
C THR A 165 -32.10 6.15 -8.49
N LEU A 166 -30.86 6.63 -8.58
CA LEU A 166 -30.36 7.58 -9.57
C LEU A 166 -29.44 6.86 -10.55
N ASP A 167 -29.23 7.43 -11.74
CA ASP A 167 -28.39 6.83 -12.78
C ASP A 167 -26.98 6.47 -12.26
N GLU A 168 -26.34 7.37 -11.52
CA GLU A 168 -25.02 7.12 -10.89
C GLU A 168 -25.06 5.99 -9.85
N THR A 169 -26.13 5.93 -9.04
CA THR A 169 -26.30 4.90 -8.02
C THR A 169 -26.46 3.52 -8.66
N GLU A 170 -27.16 3.44 -9.78
CA GLU A 170 -27.30 2.19 -10.53
C GLU A 170 -25.95 1.74 -11.12
N LEU A 171 -25.14 2.68 -11.63
CA LEU A 171 -23.77 2.38 -12.07
C LEU A 171 -22.90 1.86 -10.92
N MET A 172 -23.03 2.45 -9.72
CA MET A 172 -22.32 2.00 -8.53
C MET A 172 -22.72 0.56 -8.15
N ARG A 173 -24.02 0.23 -8.12
CA ARG A 173 -24.51 -1.13 -7.85
C ARG A 173 -23.97 -2.14 -8.84
N ARG A 174 -24.01 -1.80 -10.13
CA ARG A 174 -23.48 -2.66 -11.20
C ARG A 174 -21.97 -2.87 -11.07
N LEU A 175 -21.22 -1.83 -10.72
CA LEU A 175 -19.78 -1.94 -10.50
C LEU A 175 -19.46 -2.87 -9.32
N VAL A 176 -20.22 -2.77 -8.23
CA VAL A 176 -20.09 -3.64 -7.05
C VAL A 176 -20.40 -5.11 -7.37
N GLN A 177 -21.28 -5.38 -8.34
CA GLN A 177 -21.58 -6.73 -8.84
C GLN A 177 -20.48 -7.31 -9.73
N VAL A 178 -19.92 -6.49 -10.63
CA VAL A 178 -18.85 -6.94 -11.55
C VAL A 178 -17.55 -7.26 -10.79
N GLN A 179 -17.39 -6.69 -9.59
CA GLN A 179 -16.18 -6.73 -8.76
C GLN A 179 -14.96 -6.12 -9.46
N LEU A 180 -14.29 -5.21 -8.76
CA LEU A 180 -13.02 -4.68 -9.24
C LEU A 180 -11.94 -5.74 -8.96
N SER A 181 -11.32 -6.29 -10.00
CA SER A 181 -10.30 -7.36 -9.86
C SER A 181 -9.24 -7.01 -8.81
N GLY A 182 -9.04 -7.91 -7.83
CA GLY A 182 -8.11 -7.70 -6.72
C GLY A 182 -8.62 -6.80 -5.58
N PHE A 183 -9.76 -6.13 -5.74
CA PHE A 183 -10.35 -5.24 -4.73
C PHE A 183 -11.72 -5.76 -4.29
N ARG A 184 -11.67 -6.72 -3.36
CA ARG A 184 -12.84 -7.52 -2.96
C ARG A 184 -13.84 -6.79 -2.08
N PHE A 185 -13.35 -5.93 -1.17
CA PHE A 185 -14.18 -5.35 -0.12
C PHE A 185 -14.56 -3.91 -0.45
N LEU A 186 -15.82 -3.58 -0.33
CA LEU A 186 -16.34 -2.22 -0.41
C LEU A 186 -16.09 -1.51 0.93
N TYR A 187 -15.15 -0.57 0.93
CA TYR A 187 -14.72 0.13 2.14
C TYR A 187 -15.57 1.37 2.45
N ASN A 188 -16.02 2.08 1.42
CA ASN A 188 -16.86 3.26 1.58
C ASN A 188 -17.73 3.53 0.34
N VAL A 189 -18.93 4.04 0.58
CA VAL A 189 -19.88 4.55 -0.42
C VAL A 189 -19.99 6.06 -0.24
N GLU A 190 -19.87 6.83 -1.32
CA GLU A 190 -19.93 8.29 -1.29
C GLU A 190 -19.00 8.90 -0.24
N TRP A 191 -17.71 8.61 -0.34
CA TRP A 191 -16.70 9.17 0.55
C TRP A 191 -16.42 10.63 0.18
N GLU A 192 -16.51 11.52 1.16
CA GLU A 192 -16.19 12.94 1.00
C GLU A 192 -14.95 13.32 1.81
N PRO A 193 -14.01 14.10 1.24
CA PRO A 193 -12.88 14.60 2.00
C PRO A 193 -13.32 15.60 3.06
N ALA A 194 -12.88 15.42 4.31
CA ALA A 194 -13.25 16.27 5.45
C ALA A 194 -12.94 17.77 5.31
N ARG A 195 -12.07 18.18 4.35
CA ARG A 195 -11.60 19.57 4.20
C ARG A 195 -11.70 20.14 2.78
N SER A 196 -12.41 19.52 1.85
CA SER A 196 -12.49 20.05 0.47
C SER A 196 -13.88 20.02 -0.14
N GLY A 197 -14.63 21.12 0.02
CA GLY A 197 -15.93 21.29 -0.66
C GLY A 197 -15.84 21.38 -2.20
N ARG A 198 -14.64 21.59 -2.78
CA ARG A 198 -14.46 21.72 -4.24
C ARG A 198 -14.03 20.45 -4.96
N THR A 199 -13.58 19.41 -4.25
CA THR A 199 -13.08 18.17 -4.89
C THR A 199 -14.21 17.19 -5.24
N GLY A 200 -15.38 17.36 -4.62
CA GLY A 200 -16.49 16.42 -4.70
C GLY A 200 -16.24 15.15 -3.88
N LYS A 201 -17.07 14.13 -4.12
CA LYS A 201 -17.02 12.82 -3.47
C LYS A 201 -16.28 11.77 -4.32
N ALA A 202 -15.78 10.70 -3.70
CA ALA A 202 -15.53 9.45 -4.41
C ALA A 202 -16.77 8.57 -4.26
N GLU A 203 -17.34 8.11 -5.37
CA GLU A 203 -18.57 7.32 -5.34
C GLU A 203 -18.34 5.99 -4.62
N LEU A 204 -17.23 5.29 -4.90
CA LEU A 204 -16.90 4.04 -4.24
C LEU A 204 -15.42 4.01 -3.84
N VAL A 205 -15.15 3.42 -2.68
CA VAL A 205 -13.80 3.05 -2.26
C VAL A 205 -13.78 1.56 -2.01
N PHE A 206 -12.93 0.82 -2.71
CA PHE A 206 -12.69 -0.59 -2.45
C PHE A 206 -11.34 -0.80 -1.76
N VAL A 207 -11.14 -1.97 -1.15
CA VAL A 207 -9.89 -2.35 -0.50
C VAL A 207 -9.56 -3.82 -0.74
N SER A 208 -8.27 -4.10 -0.92
CA SER A 208 -7.67 -5.44 -1.01
C SER A 208 -7.31 -5.99 0.37
N ARG A 209 -7.05 -7.30 0.51
CA ARG A 209 -6.54 -7.87 1.77
C ARG A 209 -5.14 -7.35 2.10
N THR A 210 -4.39 -6.93 1.09
CA THR A 210 -3.06 -6.35 1.26
C THR A 210 -3.07 -4.87 1.67
N GLY A 211 -4.24 -4.27 1.93
CA GLY A 211 -4.33 -2.89 2.40
C GLY A 211 -4.12 -1.83 1.32
N VAL A 212 -4.29 -2.21 0.04
CA VAL A 212 -4.36 -1.26 -1.08
C VAL A 212 -5.80 -0.83 -1.27
N PHE A 213 -6.04 0.48 -1.31
CA PHE A 213 -7.35 1.06 -1.54
C PHE A 213 -7.51 1.51 -3.00
N ALA A 214 -8.70 1.30 -3.55
CA ALA A 214 -9.09 1.77 -4.87
C ALA A 214 -10.18 2.84 -4.72
N VAL A 215 -9.82 4.08 -5.01
CA VAL A 215 -10.75 5.21 -5.07
C VAL A 215 -11.33 5.26 -6.48
N VAL A 216 -12.64 5.08 -6.60
CA VAL A 216 -13.32 5.02 -7.89
C VAL A 216 -14.23 6.22 -8.06
N VAL A 217 -14.03 6.95 -9.15
CA VAL A 217 -14.95 7.99 -9.60
C VAL A 217 -15.82 7.46 -10.72
N VAL A 218 -17.14 7.58 -10.55
CA VAL A 218 -18.13 7.08 -11.52
C VAL A 218 -18.68 8.25 -12.33
N GLU A 219 -18.75 8.09 -13.66
CA GLU A 219 -19.39 9.06 -14.55
C GLU A 219 -20.23 8.34 -15.62
N GLN A 220 -21.40 8.87 -15.90
CA GLN A 220 -22.23 8.43 -17.02
C GLN A 220 -21.76 9.12 -18.30
N SER A 221 -21.51 8.35 -19.37
CA SER A 221 -21.03 8.94 -20.62
C SER A 221 -22.18 9.61 -21.38
N ASP A 222 -21.96 10.80 -21.92
CA ASP A 222 -22.90 11.43 -22.86
C ASP A 222 -22.90 10.68 -24.21
N SER A 223 -24.08 10.26 -24.65
CA SER A 223 -24.33 9.52 -25.90
C SER A 223 -24.21 10.36 -27.19
N SER A 224 -23.77 11.62 -27.10
CA SER A 224 -23.73 12.55 -28.24
C SER A 224 -22.62 12.22 -29.26
N ALA A 225 -22.96 12.14 -30.55
CA ALA A 225 -22.03 11.82 -31.65
C ALA A 225 -21.53 13.08 -32.40
N GLY A 226 -20.31 13.02 -32.97
CA GLY A 226 -19.69 14.08 -33.81
C GLY A 226 -18.28 14.50 -33.35
N GLU A 227 -17.52 15.19 -34.21
CA GLU A 227 -16.14 15.65 -33.89
C GLU A 227 -16.08 16.59 -32.69
N THR A 228 -17.05 17.50 -32.56
CA THR A 228 -17.20 18.36 -31.37
C THR A 228 -17.50 17.54 -30.11
N ALA A 229 -18.20 16.41 -30.25
CA ALA A 229 -18.48 15.50 -29.14
C ALA A 229 -17.24 14.70 -28.74
N GLU A 230 -16.36 14.33 -29.67
CA GLU A 230 -15.08 13.71 -29.33
C GLU A 230 -14.17 14.63 -28.51
N SER A 231 -14.08 15.90 -28.89
CA SER A 231 -13.30 16.89 -28.13
C SER A 231 -13.82 17.04 -26.70
N ARG A 232 -15.14 17.19 -26.53
CA ARG A 232 -15.81 17.26 -25.22
C ARG A 232 -15.60 16.00 -24.38
N ARG A 233 -15.70 14.80 -24.98
CA ARG A 233 -15.45 13.53 -24.30
C ARG A 233 -14.01 13.41 -23.80
N ARG A 234 -13.03 13.90 -24.57
CA ARG A 234 -11.61 13.93 -24.14
C ARG A 234 -11.41 14.89 -22.98
N GLU A 235 -12.02 16.07 -23.04
CA GLU A 235 -11.97 17.07 -21.96
C GLU A 235 -12.59 16.52 -20.68
N ARG A 236 -13.82 16.00 -20.73
CA ARG A 236 -14.47 15.36 -19.58
C ARG A 236 -13.66 14.21 -19.01
N ARG A 237 -13.09 13.35 -19.85
CA ARG A 237 -12.20 12.26 -19.37
C ARG A 237 -11.01 12.81 -18.58
N ARG A 238 -10.40 13.91 -19.04
CA ARG A 238 -9.29 14.56 -18.32
C ARG A 238 -9.76 15.16 -17.00
N GLU A 239 -10.94 15.78 -16.96
CA GLU A 239 -11.53 16.30 -15.73
C GLU A 239 -11.83 15.18 -14.72
N LEU A 240 -12.39 14.07 -15.19
CA LEU A 240 -12.67 12.89 -14.39
C LEU A 240 -11.39 12.27 -13.82
N GLU A 241 -10.37 12.09 -14.66
CA GLU A 241 -9.05 11.64 -14.24
C GLU A 241 -8.43 12.60 -13.21
N GLN A 242 -8.53 13.91 -13.41
CA GLN A 242 -8.01 14.90 -12.46
C GLN A 242 -8.76 14.86 -11.12
N ARG A 243 -10.09 14.69 -11.14
CA ARG A 243 -10.91 14.51 -9.94
C ARG A 243 -10.49 13.26 -9.17
N ALA A 244 -10.34 12.14 -9.87
CA ALA A 244 -9.91 10.87 -9.26
C ALA A 244 -8.51 10.98 -8.63
N ARG A 245 -7.56 11.68 -9.28
CA ARG A 245 -6.22 11.95 -8.70
C ARG A 245 -6.31 12.76 -7.41
N LYS A 246 -7.07 13.86 -7.42
CA LYS A 246 -7.26 14.70 -6.23
C LYS A 246 -7.90 13.94 -5.08
N LEU A 247 -8.89 13.09 -5.37
CA LEU A 247 -9.54 12.25 -4.35
C LEU A 247 -8.58 11.21 -3.77
N ARG A 248 -7.76 10.56 -4.60
CA ARG A 248 -6.69 9.66 -4.15
C ARG A 248 -5.71 10.37 -3.22
N GLU A 249 -5.26 11.58 -3.56
CA GLU A 249 -4.34 12.38 -2.74
C GLU A 249 -4.98 12.76 -1.39
N ASN A 250 -6.24 13.22 -1.41
CA ASN A 250 -6.99 13.53 -0.19
C ASN A 250 -7.22 12.30 0.69
N PHE A 251 -7.46 11.14 0.08
CA PHE A 251 -7.65 9.87 0.78
C PHE A 251 -6.34 9.43 1.44
N ALA A 252 -5.21 9.59 0.74
CA ALA A 252 -3.88 9.30 1.26
C ALA A 252 -3.52 10.13 2.50
N GLY A 253 -3.92 11.41 2.52
CA GLY A 253 -3.73 12.26 3.69
C GLY A 253 -4.54 11.85 4.93
N GLN A 254 -5.58 11.02 4.78
CA GLN A 254 -6.48 10.59 5.86
C GLN A 254 -6.29 9.13 6.26
N HIS A 255 -5.75 8.30 5.35
CA HIS A 255 -5.57 6.85 5.51
C HIS A 255 -4.09 6.48 5.44
N LEU A 256 -3.32 6.88 6.45
CA LEU A 256 -1.87 6.63 6.52
C LEU A 256 -1.54 5.14 6.72
N GLU A 257 -2.52 4.36 7.14
CA GLU A 257 -2.46 2.90 7.25
C GLU A 257 -2.48 2.18 5.89
N ALA A 258 -2.81 2.88 4.79
CA ALA A 258 -2.86 2.29 3.47
C ALA A 258 -1.47 1.88 2.97
N ALA A 259 -1.34 0.65 2.44
CA ALA A 259 -0.11 0.22 1.78
C ALA A 259 0.10 1.00 0.46
N ALA A 260 -0.98 1.24 -0.26
CA ALA A 260 -1.03 2.12 -1.43
C ALA A 260 -2.49 2.54 -1.68
N ILE A 261 -2.68 3.59 -2.47
CA ILE A 261 -4.00 4.03 -2.91
C ILE A 261 -3.92 4.28 -4.41
N VAL A 262 -4.85 3.69 -5.15
CA VAL A 262 -4.93 3.81 -6.61
C VAL A 262 -6.23 4.51 -7.01
N ALA A 263 -6.15 5.31 -8.07
CA ALA A 263 -7.31 6.01 -8.62
C ALA A 263 -7.86 5.27 -9.85
N PHE A 264 -9.17 5.12 -9.89
CA PHE A 264 -9.90 4.57 -11.01
C PHE A 264 -11.00 5.53 -11.47
N THR A 265 -11.28 5.48 -12.78
CA THR A 265 -12.50 6.02 -13.35
C THR A 265 -13.38 4.88 -13.82
N CYS A 266 -14.69 5.01 -13.63
CA CYS A 266 -15.68 4.08 -14.14
C CYS A 266 -16.61 4.84 -15.06
N THR A 267 -16.70 4.41 -16.32
CA THR A 267 -17.59 5.00 -17.33
C THR A 267 -18.51 3.93 -17.89
N CYS A 268 -19.77 4.27 -18.16
CA CYS A 268 -20.69 3.39 -18.87
C CYS A 268 -20.82 3.86 -20.32
N THR A 269 -20.40 3.03 -21.28
CA THR A 269 -20.58 3.31 -22.71
C THR A 269 -21.96 2.83 -23.19
N ASP A 270 -22.50 3.49 -24.21
CA ASP A 270 -23.75 3.12 -24.89
C ASP A 270 -23.79 1.61 -25.20
N GLY A 271 -24.71 0.89 -24.56
CA GLY A 271 -24.74 -0.59 -24.54
C GLY A 271 -24.50 -1.23 -23.16
N ALA A 272 -24.53 -0.45 -22.09
CA ALA A 272 -24.48 -0.88 -20.69
C ALA A 272 -23.14 -1.45 -20.19
N LYS A 273 -22.09 -1.58 -21.01
CA LYS A 273 -20.81 -2.12 -20.52
C LYS A 273 -20.08 -1.10 -19.62
N LEU A 274 -19.79 -1.49 -18.38
CA LEU A 274 -18.92 -0.72 -17.48
C LEU A 274 -17.47 -0.84 -17.93
N LYS A 275 -16.80 0.31 -18.03
CA LYS A 275 -15.37 0.41 -18.30
C LYS A 275 -14.69 1.06 -17.10
N VAL A 276 -13.94 0.26 -16.35
CA VAL A 276 -13.12 0.72 -15.23
C VAL A 276 -11.67 0.85 -15.68
N THR A 277 -11.07 2.01 -15.48
CA THR A 277 -9.72 2.33 -15.97
C THR A 277 -8.87 2.96 -14.87
N PRO A 278 -7.67 2.45 -14.57
CA PRO A 278 -6.69 3.14 -13.73
C PRO A 278 -6.26 4.47 -14.37
N VAL A 279 -6.11 5.51 -13.55
CA VAL A 279 -5.92 6.90 -14.00
C VAL A 279 -4.48 7.26 -14.39
N GLY A 280 -3.51 6.46 -13.95
CA GLY A 280 -2.08 6.70 -14.22
C GLY A 280 -1.31 5.42 -14.50
N ALA A 281 -0.07 5.58 -14.99
CA ALA A 281 0.86 4.46 -15.19
C ALA A 281 1.13 3.74 -13.86
N ASN A 282 1.45 4.49 -12.79
CA ASN A 282 1.60 3.92 -11.45
C ASN A 282 0.36 3.14 -10.98
N ASP A 283 -0.83 3.75 -11.08
CA ASP A 283 -2.09 3.12 -10.65
C ASP A 283 -2.35 1.82 -11.42
N ARG A 284 -2.02 1.79 -12.73
CA ARG A 284 -2.16 0.59 -13.56
C ARG A 284 -1.22 -0.53 -13.11
N VAL A 285 0.05 -0.21 -12.84
CA VAL A 285 1.02 -1.20 -12.37
C VAL A 285 0.58 -1.77 -11.02
N VAL A 286 0.23 -0.90 -10.06
CA VAL A 286 -0.21 -1.34 -8.73
C VAL A 286 -1.50 -2.16 -8.82
N ALA A 287 -2.50 -1.73 -9.59
CA ALA A 287 -3.75 -2.49 -9.77
C ALA A 287 -3.53 -3.88 -10.37
N CYS A 288 -2.71 -3.99 -11.42
CA CYS A 288 -2.33 -5.26 -12.05
C CYS A 288 -1.68 -6.21 -11.03
N VAL A 289 -0.78 -5.68 -10.21
CA VAL A 289 -0.06 -6.47 -9.21
C VAL A 289 -0.99 -6.89 -8.06
N VAL A 290 -1.89 -6.02 -7.59
CA VAL A 290 -2.88 -6.37 -6.55
C VAL A 290 -3.70 -7.57 -6.99
N GLU A 291 -4.22 -7.58 -8.22
CA GLU A 291 -4.94 -8.72 -8.77
C GLU A 291 -4.13 -10.02 -8.72
N LYS A 292 -2.88 -9.98 -9.23
CA LYS A 292 -1.98 -11.15 -9.23
C LYS A 292 -1.67 -11.65 -7.81
N VAL A 293 -1.49 -10.73 -6.86
CA VAL A 293 -1.21 -11.05 -5.46
C VAL A 293 -2.43 -11.69 -4.80
N GLU A 294 -3.61 -11.10 -4.96
CA GLU A 294 -4.86 -11.60 -4.39
C GLU A 294 -5.22 -12.99 -4.92
N GLN A 295 -5.01 -13.25 -6.21
CA GLN A 295 -5.19 -14.59 -6.80
C GLN A 295 -4.26 -15.63 -6.15
N LYS A 296 -3.01 -15.27 -5.83
CA LYS A 296 -2.09 -16.18 -5.13
C LYS A 296 -2.48 -16.43 -3.68
N ILE A 297 -3.08 -15.43 -3.02
CA ILE A 297 -3.64 -15.59 -1.67
C ILE A 297 -4.84 -16.54 -1.73
N ASP A 298 -5.77 -16.35 -2.67
CA ASP A 298 -6.94 -17.21 -2.86
C ASP A 298 -6.57 -18.64 -3.23
N GLY A 299 -5.53 -18.84 -4.05
CA GLY A 299 -4.99 -20.15 -4.39
C GLY A 299 -4.26 -20.87 -3.25
N GLY A 300 -4.19 -20.29 -2.04
CA GLY A 300 -3.54 -20.89 -0.87
C GLY A 300 -2.01 -21.03 -1.00
N GLN A 301 -1.40 -20.46 -2.05
CA GLN A 301 0.04 -20.52 -2.28
C GLN A 301 0.81 -19.75 -1.19
N TRP A 302 0.18 -18.72 -0.62
CA TRP A 302 0.77 -17.89 0.42
C TRP A 302 0.67 -18.50 1.81
N SER A 303 -0.40 -19.26 2.12
CA SER A 303 -0.48 -20.05 3.35
C SER A 303 0.66 -21.07 3.42
N ARG A 304 1.07 -21.65 2.28
CA ARG A 304 2.22 -22.56 2.20
C ARG A 304 3.56 -21.82 2.32
N ALA A 305 3.73 -20.69 1.64
CA ALA A 305 4.96 -19.89 1.71
C ALA A 305 5.21 -19.31 3.12
N ALA A 306 4.16 -18.81 3.78
CA ALA A 306 4.21 -18.32 5.16
C ALA A 306 4.49 -19.46 6.16
N ALA A 307 3.88 -20.65 5.97
CA ALA A 307 4.17 -21.85 6.77
C ALA A 307 5.63 -22.33 6.63
N THR A 308 6.20 -22.28 5.41
CA THR A 308 7.63 -22.57 5.21
C THR A 308 8.56 -21.49 5.73
N ALA A 309 8.14 -20.22 5.75
CA ALA A 309 8.93 -19.11 6.31
C ALA A 309 8.93 -19.09 7.85
N THR A 310 7.92 -19.70 8.49
CA THR A 310 7.75 -19.78 9.95
C THR A 310 8.00 -21.18 10.54
N GLY A 311 8.33 -22.18 9.71
CA GLY A 311 8.72 -23.53 10.16
C GLY A 311 7.60 -24.40 10.73
N GLY A 312 6.32 -24.09 10.49
CA GLY A 312 5.18 -24.83 11.04
C GLY A 312 4.37 -25.61 10.00
N GLN A 313 4.27 -26.94 10.13
CA GLN A 313 3.30 -27.75 9.38
C GLN A 313 1.89 -27.47 9.90
N MET A 314 0.97 -27.03 9.02
CA MET A 314 -0.46 -26.98 9.34
C MET A 314 -1.19 -28.21 8.75
N SER A 315 -1.54 -29.15 9.62
CA SER A 315 -2.51 -30.21 9.33
C SER A 315 -3.91 -29.77 9.73
N ASN A 316 -4.75 -29.37 8.78
CA ASN A 316 -6.17 -29.77 8.76
C ASN A 316 -6.86 -29.32 7.47
N ARG A 317 -7.57 -30.26 6.85
CA ARG A 317 -8.03 -30.18 5.45
C ARG A 317 -9.46 -29.66 5.26
N ASN A 318 -10.20 -29.28 6.31
CA ASN A 318 -11.65 -29.02 6.20
C ASN A 318 -12.18 -27.76 6.91
N ALA A 319 -11.38 -26.70 7.08
CA ALA A 319 -11.89 -25.40 7.52
C ALA A 319 -11.96 -24.43 6.33
N LEU A 320 -13.18 -24.03 5.94
CA LEU A 320 -13.37 -22.78 5.19
C LEU A 320 -12.65 -21.67 5.97
N PRO A 321 -11.76 -20.88 5.36
CA PRO A 321 -11.01 -19.90 6.11
C PRO A 321 -11.98 -18.80 6.53
N ALA A 322 -12.29 -18.72 7.81
CA ALA A 322 -12.61 -17.44 8.42
C ALA A 322 -11.44 -16.53 8.05
N VAL A 323 -11.64 -15.60 7.11
CA VAL A 323 -10.59 -14.68 6.65
C VAL A 323 -10.22 -13.83 7.85
N PRO A 324 -9.07 -14.07 8.51
CA PRO A 324 -8.63 -13.19 9.55
C PRO A 324 -7.86 -12.10 8.81
N ALA A 325 -8.40 -10.89 8.74
CA ALA A 325 -7.52 -9.75 8.60
C ALA A 325 -6.58 -9.83 9.81
N VAL A 326 -5.33 -10.24 9.58
CA VAL A 326 -4.27 -10.36 10.58
C VAL A 326 -4.38 -11.60 11.52
N LEU A 327 -4.24 -12.84 11.02
CA LEU A 327 -3.68 -13.98 11.81
C LEU A 327 -2.66 -14.84 11.03
N ILE A 328 -1.36 -14.63 11.29
CA ILE A 328 -0.32 -15.66 11.30
C ILE A 328 0.18 -15.70 12.74
N ALA A 329 0.17 -16.90 13.30
CA ALA A 329 0.56 -17.21 14.65
C ALA A 329 2.06 -16.97 14.86
N SER A 330 2.41 -16.28 15.94
CA SER A 330 3.68 -16.47 16.62
C SER A 330 3.40 -17.43 17.79
N ALA A 331 3.62 -18.73 17.56
CA ALA A 331 3.84 -19.66 18.66
C ALA A 331 5.32 -20.04 18.64
N LEU A 332 5.94 -20.00 19.83
CA LEU A 332 7.32 -20.38 20.17
C LEU A 332 8.37 -19.28 19.98
N VAL A 333 8.52 -18.41 20.99
CA VAL A 333 9.62 -18.46 21.98
C VAL A 333 9.24 -17.49 23.11
N TYR A 334 8.71 -18.01 24.21
CA TYR A 334 8.95 -17.48 25.57
C TYR A 334 8.60 -18.60 26.55
N GLY A 335 9.55 -19.53 26.69
CA GLY A 335 9.62 -20.42 27.83
C GLY A 335 10.81 -20.00 28.69
N TYR A 336 10.53 -19.75 29.98
CA TYR A 336 11.46 -19.84 31.13
C TYR A 336 12.55 -18.74 31.22
N LEU A 337 12.77 -17.97 32.30
CA LEU A 337 12.58 -18.07 33.77
C LEU A 337 12.48 -16.62 34.34
N VAL A 338 12.01 -16.28 35.55
CA VAL A 338 12.51 -16.65 36.89
C VAL A 338 11.50 -16.16 37.97
N ARG A 339 11.19 -17.06 38.92
CA ARG A 339 10.85 -16.87 40.36
C ARG A 339 10.45 -15.46 40.84
N LYS A 340 9.26 -15.36 41.44
CA LYS A 340 9.05 -15.56 42.88
C LYS A 340 7.61 -15.96 43.16
#